data_AF-A0A6S6T574-F1
#
_entry.id   AF-A0A6S6T574-F1
#
_cell.length_a   1.000
_cell.length_b   1.000
_cell.length_c   1.000
_cell.angle_alpha   90.00
_cell.angle_beta   90.00
_cell.angle_gamma   90.00
#
_symmetry.space_group_name_H-M   'P 1'
#
loop_
_entity.id
_entity.type
_entity.pdbx_description
1 polymer ?
#
loop_
_entity_poly.entity_id
_entity_poly.type
_entity_poly.pdbx_seq_one_letter_code
_entity_poly.pdbx_strand_id
1 'polypeptide(L)'
;MRNQELMTFLKEMSKELDEVWDVYSFDTVEYFNDWKNKIIFKLEGSYQVKTKRIESLNYKTYPKLKTILRDMYFKHNINKKKNKGNIEKEKLLKAREGNIDFELELAKMITGDNVYFPYRSSYYLTNFFQSLGYSFTHNGETRKEWVKERLEELNIIEIHSLLSNGLFRKKYYIDHINQHNMEIENKEEEINIDAFFNKAKKEFTGFIKNSIVANKPFDLSNVLDMNVNIELLFDSKANTKDKELNKLIEESKERFLSNDKQVGLEKLWDAFERLKTYFDSGKKKKQSVEKVLKRISENFDEEFIENEFKNLTKIGNNYRIRHHETDKAELSSKHINYFFFRMMSLIDLCLMYLNEEENLGD
;
A
#
# COMPACT_ATOMS: atom_id res chain seq x y z
N MET A 1 30.44 9.26 -18.66
CA MET A 1 30.63 10.69 -18.33
C MET A 1 29.75 11.10 -17.16
N ARG A 2 28.41 11.14 -17.29
CA ARG A 2 27.48 11.58 -16.22
C ARG A 2 27.70 10.99 -14.81
N ASN A 3 27.92 9.67 -14.67
CA ASN A 3 28.17 9.06 -13.35
C ASN A 3 29.58 9.35 -12.79
N GLN A 4 30.58 9.53 -13.66
CA GLN A 4 31.96 9.80 -13.23
C GLN A 4 32.09 11.24 -12.73
N GLU A 5 31.47 12.19 -13.42
CA GLU A 5 31.30 13.58 -12.97
C GLU A 5 30.60 13.62 -11.61
N LEU A 6 29.51 12.86 -11.45
CA LEU A 6 28.78 12.81 -10.18
C LEU A 6 29.62 12.21 -9.05
N MET A 7 30.42 11.18 -9.31
CA MET A 7 31.33 10.62 -8.31
C MET A 7 32.40 11.62 -7.87
N THR A 8 32.97 12.39 -8.81
CA THR A 8 33.93 13.46 -8.49
C THR A 8 33.28 14.52 -7.65
N PHE A 9 32.10 15.01 -8.06
CA PHE A 9 31.30 15.96 -7.30
C PHE A 9 31.01 15.47 -5.87
N LEU A 10 30.60 14.21 -5.68
CA LEU A 10 30.33 13.66 -4.35
C LEU A 10 31.58 13.59 -3.46
N LYS A 11 32.77 13.37 -4.04
CA LYS A 11 34.04 13.44 -3.30
C LYS A 11 34.38 14.86 -2.88
N GLU A 12 34.18 15.83 -3.78
CA GLU A 12 34.36 17.25 -3.49
C GLU A 12 33.41 17.70 -2.37
N MET A 13 32.12 17.39 -2.48
CA MET A 13 31.13 17.70 -1.44
C MET A 13 31.46 17.02 -0.11
N SER A 14 32.03 15.81 -0.12
CA SER A 14 32.48 15.15 1.09
C SER A 14 33.66 15.87 1.76
N LYS A 15 34.58 16.42 0.96
CA LYS A 15 35.73 17.18 1.47
C LYS A 15 35.29 18.55 1.98
N GLU A 16 34.44 19.24 1.23
CA GLU A 16 33.86 20.53 1.63
C GLU A 16 33.07 20.39 2.94
N LEU A 17 32.32 19.30 3.14
CA LEU A 17 31.64 19.04 4.41
C LEU A 17 32.61 18.88 5.59
N ASP A 18 33.79 18.29 5.36
CA ASP A 18 34.84 18.15 6.38
C ASP A 18 35.44 19.54 6.70
N GLU A 19 35.69 20.36 5.68
CA GLU A 19 36.15 21.75 5.86
C GLU A 19 35.13 22.60 6.64
N VAL A 20 33.83 22.48 6.36
CA VAL A 20 32.76 23.16 7.12
C VAL A 20 32.69 22.67 8.56
N TRP A 21 32.94 21.37 8.81
CA TRP A 21 32.96 20.80 10.15
C TRP A 21 34.14 21.28 10.99
N ASP A 22 35.33 21.40 10.37
CA ASP A 22 36.56 21.78 11.06
C ASP A 22 36.60 23.28 11.43
N VAL A 23 35.92 24.13 10.66
CA VAL A 23 35.82 25.57 10.95
C VAL A 23 34.75 25.80 12.03
N TYR A 24 35.10 25.64 13.31
CA TYR A 24 34.23 26.04 14.43
C TYR A 24 34.15 27.57 14.55
N SER A 25 33.31 28.22 13.75
CA SER A 25 33.03 29.67 13.84
C SER A 25 31.53 30.00 13.78
N PHE A 26 31.17 31.23 14.16
CA PHE A 26 29.80 31.75 14.07
C PHE A 26 29.24 31.74 12.63
N ASP A 27 30.10 31.66 11.60
CA ASP A 27 29.71 31.65 10.18
C ASP A 27 29.37 30.24 9.64
N THR A 28 29.51 29.20 10.47
CA THR A 28 29.24 27.79 10.09
C THR A 28 27.86 27.56 9.48
N VAL A 29 26.85 28.35 9.89
CA VAL A 29 25.48 28.23 9.38
C VAL A 29 25.40 28.64 7.91
N GLU A 30 26.09 29.70 7.50
CA GLU A 30 26.08 30.18 6.12
C GLU A 30 26.81 29.20 5.20
N TYR A 31 28.03 28.79 5.58
CA TYR A 31 28.80 27.79 4.84
C TYR A 31 28.07 26.45 4.73
N PHE A 32 27.42 26.01 5.82
CA PHE A 32 26.63 24.78 5.79
C PHE A 32 25.41 24.91 4.87
N ASN A 33 24.73 26.07 4.87
CA ASN A 33 23.60 26.29 3.98
C ASN A 33 24.03 26.34 2.50
N ASP A 34 25.17 26.94 2.18
CA ASP A 34 25.74 26.91 0.82
C ASP A 34 26.05 25.46 0.39
N TRP A 35 26.77 24.72 1.23
CA TRP A 35 27.04 23.29 1.02
C TRP A 35 25.75 22.49 0.80
N LYS A 36 24.75 22.72 1.65
CA LYS A 36 23.44 22.04 1.60
C LYS A 36 22.74 22.34 0.27
N ASN A 37 22.73 23.59 -0.19
CA ASN A 37 22.11 23.99 -1.44
C ASN A 37 22.76 23.33 -2.67
N LYS A 38 24.08 23.12 -2.65
CA LYS A 38 24.80 22.41 -3.73
C LYS A 38 24.39 20.94 -3.84
N ILE A 39 24.31 20.22 -2.72
CA ILE A 39 24.08 18.76 -2.72
C ILE A 39 22.61 18.38 -2.92
N ILE A 40 21.66 19.21 -2.47
CA ILE A 40 20.25 18.81 -2.32
C ILE A 40 19.55 18.43 -3.62
N PHE A 41 19.95 19.04 -4.73
CA PHE A 41 19.43 18.76 -6.07
C PHE A 41 20.00 17.48 -6.68
N LYS A 42 21.02 16.87 -6.04
CA LYS A 42 21.61 15.59 -6.44
C LYS A 42 21.13 14.42 -5.58
N LEU A 43 20.36 14.69 -4.53
CA LEU A 43 19.75 13.67 -3.68
C LEU A 43 18.31 13.38 -4.14
N GLU A 44 17.88 12.13 -4.00
CA GLU A 44 16.52 11.68 -4.29
C GLU A 44 15.88 11.08 -3.03
N GLY A 45 14.55 10.95 -3.05
CA GLY A 45 13.77 10.26 -2.02
C GLY A 45 14.03 10.75 -0.58
N SER A 46 14.17 9.80 0.34
CA SER A 46 14.35 10.05 1.77
C SER A 46 15.62 10.86 2.08
N TYR A 47 16.70 10.70 1.31
CA TYR A 47 17.95 11.43 1.52
C TYR A 47 17.78 12.92 1.27
N GLN A 48 17.03 13.30 0.23
CA GLN A 48 16.75 14.70 -0.02
C GLN A 48 15.95 15.30 1.14
N VAL A 49 14.91 14.59 1.61
CA VAL A 49 14.05 15.05 2.71
C VAL A 49 14.84 15.16 4.03
N LYS A 50 15.66 14.16 4.36
CA LYS A 50 16.49 14.14 5.57
C LYS A 50 17.50 15.29 5.56
N THR A 51 18.19 15.51 4.45
CA THR A 51 19.16 16.61 4.31
C THR A 51 18.46 17.99 4.40
N LYS A 52 17.26 18.15 3.82
CA LYS A 52 16.46 19.38 3.94
C LYS A 52 16.13 19.73 5.40
N ARG A 53 15.80 18.71 6.21
CA ARG A 53 15.40 18.87 7.62
C ARG A 53 16.57 19.22 8.55
N ILE A 54 17.82 19.14 8.10
CA ILE A 54 18.98 19.50 8.92
C ILE A 54 19.16 21.02 8.87
N GLU A 55 18.94 21.65 10.03
CA GLU A 55 19.07 23.10 10.22
C GLU A 55 20.52 23.52 10.44
N SER A 56 21.29 22.72 11.20
CA SER A 56 22.67 23.02 11.56
C SER A 56 23.57 21.79 11.56
N LEU A 57 24.85 22.03 11.33
CA LEU A 57 25.89 21.01 11.42
C LEU A 57 26.36 20.87 12.88
N ASN A 58 26.30 19.65 13.41
CA ASN A 58 26.72 19.31 14.77
C ASN A 58 27.17 17.84 14.82
N TYR A 59 27.61 17.40 16.00
CA TYR A 59 28.14 16.04 16.20
C TYR A 59 27.14 14.93 15.84
N LYS A 60 25.82 15.18 15.89
CA LYS A 60 24.80 14.23 15.48
C LYS A 60 24.53 14.28 13.98
N THR A 61 24.56 15.46 13.35
CA THR A 61 24.15 15.63 11.95
C THR A 61 25.29 15.40 10.96
N TYR A 62 26.53 15.72 11.34
CA TYR A 62 27.71 15.53 10.49
C TYR A 62 27.90 14.06 10.04
N PRO A 63 27.90 13.05 10.94
CA PRO A 63 28.06 11.65 10.54
C PRO A 63 26.93 11.15 9.62
N LYS A 64 25.71 11.65 9.81
CA LYS A 64 24.54 11.32 8.98
C LYS A 64 24.71 11.84 7.56
N LEU A 65 25.16 13.08 7.40
CA LEU A 65 25.44 13.67 6.09
C LEU A 65 26.59 12.94 5.38
N LYS A 66 27.66 12.57 6.09
CA LYS A 66 28.74 11.73 5.53
C LYS A 66 28.21 10.37 5.05
N THR A 67 27.29 9.78 5.80
CA THR A 67 26.63 8.52 5.42
C THR A 67 25.85 8.66 4.12
N ILE A 68 25.06 9.74 3.98
CA ILE A 68 24.33 10.02 2.73
C ILE A 68 25.29 10.13 1.54
N LEU A 69 26.39 10.85 1.68
CA LEU A 69 27.39 10.98 0.61
C LEU A 69 28.04 9.64 0.24
N ARG A 70 28.36 8.80 1.23
CA ARG A 70 28.90 7.45 1.01
C ARG A 70 27.90 6.55 0.29
N ASP A 71 26.63 6.64 0.65
CA ASP A 71 25.54 5.91 -0.01
C ASP A 71 25.34 6.37 -1.45
N MET A 72 25.37 7.67 -1.71
CA MET A 72 25.31 8.21 -3.08
C MET A 72 26.53 7.83 -3.90
N TYR A 73 27.72 7.85 -3.30
CA TYR A 73 28.92 7.38 -3.96
C TYR A 73 28.80 5.91 -4.32
N PHE A 74 28.29 5.08 -3.40
CA PHE A 74 27.99 3.69 -3.69
C PHE A 74 26.96 3.56 -4.80
N LYS A 75 25.87 4.33 -4.82
CA LYS A 75 24.82 4.32 -5.87
C LYS A 75 25.43 4.47 -7.27
N HIS A 76 26.24 5.52 -7.45
CA HIS A 76 26.73 5.94 -8.77
C HIS A 76 28.08 5.34 -9.18
N ASN A 77 28.72 4.55 -8.30
CA ASN A 77 29.99 3.93 -8.61
C ASN A 77 29.90 2.95 -9.80
N ILE A 78 30.43 3.39 -10.96
CA ILE A 78 30.41 2.63 -12.22
C ILE A 78 31.31 1.38 -12.21
N ASN A 79 32.29 1.32 -11.31
CA ASN A 79 33.26 0.22 -11.24
C ASN A 79 32.77 -0.97 -10.40
N LYS A 80 31.52 -0.93 -9.93
CA LYS A 80 30.94 -2.02 -9.13
C LYS A 80 30.76 -3.27 -9.99
N LYS A 81 31.48 -4.35 -9.67
CA LYS A 81 31.24 -5.68 -10.25
C LYS A 81 29.80 -6.13 -9.94
N LYS A 82 29.07 -6.57 -10.95
CA LYS A 82 27.76 -7.22 -10.76
C LYS A 82 27.96 -8.57 -10.08
N ASN A 83 27.75 -8.62 -8.77
CA ASN A 83 27.77 -9.84 -7.98
C ASN A 83 26.60 -9.85 -6.98
N LYS A 84 26.31 -11.01 -6.40
CA LYS A 84 25.19 -11.19 -5.46
C LYS A 84 25.19 -10.16 -4.32
N GLY A 85 26.33 -9.96 -3.66
CA GLY A 85 26.43 -9.04 -2.52
C GLY A 85 26.20 -7.57 -2.91
N ASN A 86 26.63 -7.14 -4.09
CA ASN A 86 26.36 -5.79 -4.59
C ASN A 86 24.90 -5.61 -4.98
N ILE A 87 24.25 -6.63 -5.56
CA ILE A 87 22.81 -6.60 -5.87
C ILE A 87 21.98 -6.46 -4.59
N GLU A 88 22.35 -7.18 -3.52
CA GLU A 88 21.70 -7.07 -2.21
C GLU A 88 21.82 -5.65 -1.64
N LYS A 89 23.03 -5.08 -1.63
CA LYS A 89 23.27 -3.69 -1.18
C LYS A 89 22.51 -2.67 -2.01
N GLU A 90 22.41 -2.85 -3.33
CA GLU A 90 21.64 -1.95 -4.20
C GLU A 90 20.13 -2.04 -3.92
N LYS A 91 19.60 -3.23 -3.63
CA LYS A 91 18.20 -3.38 -3.22
C LYS A 91 17.93 -2.71 -1.87
N LEU A 92 18.82 -2.89 -0.90
CA LEU A 92 18.73 -2.22 0.40
C LEU A 92 18.82 -0.70 0.25
N LEU A 93 19.72 -0.21 -0.60
CA LEU A 93 19.87 1.23 -0.85
C LEU A 93 18.58 1.82 -1.43
N LYS A 94 17.97 1.14 -2.40
CA LYS A 94 16.68 1.56 -2.98
C LYS A 94 15.56 1.57 -1.94
N ALA A 95 15.53 0.59 -1.04
CA ALA A 95 14.57 0.56 0.06
C ALA A 95 14.78 1.73 1.03
N ARG A 96 16.04 2.01 1.40
CA ARG A 96 16.42 3.13 2.28
C ARG A 96 16.09 4.50 1.68
N GLU A 97 16.34 4.67 0.40
CA GLU A 97 16.00 5.89 -0.35
C GLU A 97 14.47 6.04 -0.56
N GLY A 98 13.76 4.91 -0.70
CA GLY A 98 12.33 4.86 -0.95
C GLY A 98 11.45 5.03 0.29
N ASN A 99 11.99 4.87 1.50
CA ASN A 99 11.24 4.94 2.75
C ASN A 99 11.90 5.92 3.73
N ILE A 100 11.16 6.96 4.15
CA ILE A 100 11.64 7.95 5.12
C ILE A 100 11.85 7.35 6.52
N ASP A 101 11.08 6.31 6.86
CA ASP A 101 11.08 5.63 8.16
C ASP A 101 11.93 4.35 8.16
N PHE A 102 12.74 4.12 7.12
CA PHE A 102 13.57 2.91 6.95
C PHE A 102 14.38 2.55 8.20
N GLU A 103 15.13 3.49 8.77
CA GLU A 103 15.95 3.26 9.96
C GLU A 103 15.11 3.02 11.21
N LEU A 104 13.93 3.65 11.33
CA LEU A 104 13.05 3.46 12.48
C LEU A 104 12.41 2.07 12.44
N GLU A 105 11.92 1.62 11.28
CA GLU A 105 11.38 0.27 11.11
C GLU A 105 12.47 -0.79 11.31
N LEU A 106 13.66 -0.58 10.75
CA LEU A 106 14.80 -1.47 10.98
C LEU A 106 15.22 -1.47 12.47
N ALA A 107 15.18 -0.33 13.15
CA ALA A 107 15.45 -0.24 14.57
C ALA A 107 14.46 -1.05 15.41
N LYS A 108 13.16 -1.06 15.06
CA LYS A 108 12.15 -1.90 15.71
C LYS A 108 12.48 -3.40 15.57
N MET A 109 13.00 -3.82 14.43
CA MET A 109 13.43 -5.21 14.22
C MET A 109 14.69 -5.55 15.04
N ILE A 110 15.67 -4.65 15.10
CA ILE A 110 16.91 -4.88 15.89
C ILE A 110 16.62 -4.91 17.39
N THR A 111 15.75 -4.02 17.88
CA THR A 111 15.36 -3.96 19.29
C THR A 111 14.41 -5.07 19.72
N GLY A 112 13.74 -5.73 18.75
CA GLY A 112 12.66 -6.67 19.00
C GLY A 112 11.37 -6.01 19.47
N ASP A 113 11.20 -4.70 19.21
CA ASP A 113 9.90 -4.03 19.30
C ASP A 113 8.96 -4.47 18.16
N ASN A 114 9.49 -5.20 17.16
CA ASN A 114 8.73 -6.03 16.25
C ASN A 114 8.70 -7.48 16.76
N VAL A 115 7.50 -8.02 16.95
CA VAL A 115 7.24 -9.34 17.57
C VAL A 115 7.86 -10.53 16.84
N TYR A 116 8.27 -10.36 15.58
CA TYR A 116 8.91 -11.41 14.79
C TYR A 116 10.43 -11.47 14.97
N PHE A 117 11.02 -10.62 15.80
CA PHE A 117 12.45 -10.55 16.04
C PHE A 117 12.81 -10.70 17.52
N PRO A 118 14.00 -11.26 17.84
CA PRO A 118 14.46 -11.38 19.21
C PRO A 118 14.51 -10.04 19.93
N TYR A 119 13.90 -10.00 21.12
CA TYR A 119 13.97 -8.86 22.03
C TYR A 119 15.43 -8.60 22.47
N ARG A 120 15.83 -7.32 22.47
CA ARG A 120 17.14 -6.88 22.99
C ARG A 120 16.99 -5.73 23.97
N SER A 121 17.34 -5.94 25.23
CA SER A 121 17.48 -4.86 26.22
C SER A 121 18.67 -3.94 25.87
N SER A 122 18.82 -2.82 26.58
CA SER A 122 19.93 -1.87 26.40
C SER A 122 21.31 -2.53 26.50
N TYR A 123 21.46 -3.50 27.40
CA TYR A 123 22.67 -4.32 27.52
C TYR A 123 22.92 -5.15 26.26
N TYR A 124 21.92 -5.89 25.79
CA TYR A 124 22.04 -6.72 24.59
C TYR A 124 22.19 -5.91 23.30
N LEU A 125 21.68 -4.68 23.25
CA LEU A 125 21.91 -3.75 22.13
C LEU A 125 23.36 -3.28 22.07
N THR A 126 23.95 -2.92 23.21
CA THR A 126 25.37 -2.58 23.29
C THR A 126 26.22 -3.76 22.82
N ASN A 127 25.97 -4.95 23.34
CA ASN A 127 26.67 -6.16 22.92
C ASN A 127 26.45 -6.49 21.43
N PHE A 128 25.25 -6.27 20.90
CA PHE A 128 24.95 -6.49 19.50
C PHE A 128 25.86 -5.66 18.59
N PHE A 129 25.97 -4.35 18.82
CA PHE A 129 26.81 -3.47 18.02
C PHE A 129 28.32 -3.74 18.24
N GLN A 130 28.75 -3.92 19.49
CA GLN A 130 30.16 -4.21 19.81
C GLN A 130 30.63 -5.54 19.22
N SER A 131 29.77 -6.58 19.21
CA SER A 131 30.09 -7.87 18.59
C SER A 131 30.28 -7.81 17.08
N LEU A 132 29.77 -6.75 16.44
CA LEU A 132 29.93 -6.47 15.01
C LEU A 132 31.08 -5.51 14.72
N GLY A 133 31.82 -5.08 15.74
CA GLY A 133 32.98 -4.19 15.63
C GLY A 133 32.67 -2.70 15.77
N TYR A 134 31.45 -2.31 16.15
CA TYR A 134 31.10 -0.90 16.37
C TYR A 134 31.36 -0.48 17.82
N SER A 135 31.82 0.75 18.04
CA SER A 135 32.09 1.31 19.38
C SER A 135 30.83 1.87 20.09
N PHE A 136 29.63 1.53 19.61
CA PHE A 136 28.39 2.09 20.13
C PHE A 136 28.01 1.48 21.48
N THR A 137 27.67 2.36 22.43
CA THR A 137 27.19 2.00 23.77
C THR A 137 25.86 2.69 24.04
N HIS A 138 24.86 1.91 24.48
CA HIS A 138 23.54 2.44 24.75
C HIS A 138 23.59 3.44 25.92
N ASN A 139 22.99 4.62 25.75
CA ASN A 139 23.12 5.77 26.65
C ASN A 139 21.91 6.00 27.57
N GLY A 140 20.88 5.14 27.51
CA GLY A 140 19.67 5.26 28.32
C GLY A 140 18.48 5.90 27.61
N GLU A 141 18.68 6.38 26.38
CA GLU A 141 17.57 6.83 25.52
C GLU A 141 16.62 5.68 25.16
N THR A 142 15.46 6.02 24.57
CA THR A 142 14.52 5.03 24.06
C THR A 142 15.22 4.11 23.05
N ARG A 143 15.26 2.80 23.31
CA ARG A 143 16.01 1.79 22.53
C ARG A 143 15.89 1.96 21.01
N LYS A 144 14.67 2.04 20.48
CA LYS A 144 14.43 2.17 19.03
C LYS A 144 14.94 3.49 18.46
N GLU A 145 14.85 4.59 19.22
CA GLU A 145 15.36 5.90 18.78
C GLU A 145 16.88 5.91 18.81
N TRP A 146 17.49 5.34 19.85
CA TRP A 146 18.94 5.18 19.94
C TRP A 146 19.48 4.33 18.78
N VAL A 147 18.87 3.18 18.50
CA VAL A 147 19.26 2.32 17.38
C VAL A 147 19.06 3.03 16.04
N LYS A 148 17.95 3.75 15.85
CA LYS A 148 17.69 4.54 14.65
C LYS A 148 18.81 5.55 14.41
N GLU A 149 19.22 6.31 15.42
CA GLU A 149 20.33 7.26 15.28
C GLU A 149 21.62 6.55 14.84
N ARG A 150 21.96 5.41 15.46
CA ARG A 150 23.16 4.63 15.07
C ARG A 150 23.07 4.12 13.63
N LEU A 151 21.89 3.70 13.17
CA LEU A 151 21.69 3.28 11.77
C LEU A 151 21.84 4.43 10.77
N GLU A 152 21.47 5.66 11.15
CA GLU A 152 21.68 6.85 10.33
C GLU A 152 23.17 7.22 10.16
N GLU A 153 24.04 6.71 11.04
CA GLU A 153 25.50 6.85 10.99
C GLU A 153 26.20 5.74 10.17
N LEU A 154 25.46 4.72 9.74
CA LEU A 154 25.98 3.58 8.97
C LEU A 154 25.59 3.68 7.50
N ASN A 155 26.56 3.52 6.62
CA ASN A 155 26.33 3.42 5.17
C ASN A 155 25.75 2.06 4.78
N ILE A 156 25.29 1.93 3.54
CA ILE A 156 24.56 0.74 3.10
C ILE A 156 25.39 -0.53 3.09
N ILE A 157 26.72 -0.41 2.94
CA ILE A 157 27.64 -1.55 3.04
C ILE A 157 27.69 -2.05 4.49
N GLU A 158 27.74 -1.13 5.44
CA GLU A 158 27.73 -1.42 6.88
C GLU A 158 26.37 -1.99 7.31
N ILE A 159 25.25 -1.40 6.85
CA ILE A 159 23.90 -1.92 7.08
C ILE A 159 23.77 -3.34 6.52
N HIS A 160 24.25 -3.61 5.31
CA HIS A 160 24.23 -4.96 4.74
C HIS A 160 25.00 -5.97 5.60
N SER A 161 26.17 -5.58 6.12
CA SER A 161 26.95 -6.41 7.05
C SER A 161 26.21 -6.63 8.38
N LEU A 162 25.64 -5.56 8.96
CA LEU A 162 24.86 -5.62 10.19
C LEU A 162 23.64 -6.53 10.06
N LEU A 163 22.96 -6.51 8.92
CA LEU A 163 21.84 -7.40 8.65
C LEU A 163 22.29 -8.86 8.55
N SER A 164 23.33 -9.12 7.75
CA SER A 164 23.79 -10.48 7.43
C SER A 164 24.46 -11.16 8.63
N ASN A 165 25.30 -10.42 9.36
CA ASN A 165 26.11 -10.95 10.46
C ASN A 165 25.51 -10.65 11.85
N GLY A 166 24.57 -9.72 11.93
CA GLY A 166 23.88 -9.32 13.15
C GLY A 166 22.44 -9.77 13.17
N LEU A 167 21.54 -9.02 12.52
CA LEU A 167 20.08 -9.20 12.65
C LEU A 167 19.62 -10.62 12.33
N PHE A 168 20.22 -11.27 11.32
CA PHE A 168 19.89 -12.63 10.89
C PHE A 168 20.86 -13.70 11.39
N ARG A 169 21.70 -13.39 12.39
CA ARG A 169 22.55 -14.39 13.02
C ARG A 169 21.70 -15.39 13.80
N LYS A 170 21.66 -16.65 13.34
CA LYS A 170 20.79 -17.71 13.89
C LYS A 170 20.94 -17.89 15.41
N LYS A 171 22.14 -17.70 15.95
CA LYS A 171 22.40 -17.77 17.41
C LYS A 171 21.47 -16.87 18.23
N TYR A 172 21.20 -15.64 17.79
CA TYR A 172 20.32 -14.73 18.55
C TYR A 172 18.87 -15.21 18.61
N TYR A 173 18.41 -15.96 17.61
CA TYR A 173 17.08 -16.54 17.62
C TYR A 173 17.03 -17.78 18.52
N ILE A 174 18.07 -18.60 18.48
CA ILE A 174 18.20 -19.77 19.37
C ILE A 174 18.20 -19.32 20.83
N ASP A 175 19.07 -18.36 21.19
CA ASP A 175 19.20 -17.87 22.57
C ASP A 175 17.87 -17.29 23.08
N HIS A 176 17.17 -16.50 22.27
CA HIS A 176 15.88 -15.91 22.62
C HIS A 176 14.76 -16.95 22.80
N ILE A 177 14.62 -17.89 21.87
CA ILE A 177 13.57 -18.91 21.94
C ILE A 177 13.85 -19.91 23.05
N ASN A 178 15.11 -20.29 23.27
CA ASN A 178 15.45 -21.18 24.39
C ASN A 178 15.09 -20.53 25.72
N GLN A 179 15.39 -19.25 25.90
CA GLN A 179 15.00 -18.52 27.11
C GLN A 179 13.48 -18.46 27.27
N HIS A 180 12.76 -18.16 26.19
CA HIS A 180 11.30 -18.14 26.21
C HIS A 180 10.70 -19.52 26.52
N ASN A 181 11.14 -20.57 25.84
CA ASN A 181 10.63 -21.92 26.03
C ASN A 181 10.95 -22.49 27.43
N MET A 182 12.02 -22.04 28.08
CA MET A 182 12.31 -22.39 29.49
C MET A 182 11.29 -21.79 30.47
N GLU A 183 10.63 -20.71 30.11
CA GLU A 183 9.64 -20.00 30.94
C GLU A 183 8.21 -20.53 30.75
N ILE A 184 7.98 -21.43 29.78
CA ILE A 184 6.66 -21.97 29.45
C ILE A 184 6.35 -23.22 30.29
N GLU A 185 5.17 -23.24 30.92
CA GLU A 185 4.68 -24.40 31.69
C GLU A 185 4.07 -25.50 30.79
N ASN A 186 3.45 -25.12 29.66
CA ASN A 186 2.81 -26.04 28.71
C ASN A 186 3.68 -26.31 27.46
N LYS A 187 4.15 -27.54 27.29
CA LYS A 187 5.00 -27.93 26.15
C LYS A 187 4.32 -27.76 24.78
N GLU A 188 3.00 -27.70 24.70
CA GLU A 188 2.30 -27.45 23.42
C GLU A 188 2.46 -26.02 22.90
N GLU A 189 2.89 -25.07 23.75
CA GLU A 189 3.13 -23.67 23.40
C GLU A 189 4.59 -23.39 22.97
N GLU A 190 5.43 -24.43 22.93
CA GLU A 190 6.84 -24.30 22.60
C GLU A 190 7.03 -23.71 21.19
N ILE A 191 7.79 -22.61 21.09
CA ILE A 191 8.03 -21.97 19.81
C ILE A 191 9.09 -22.75 19.03
N ASN A 192 8.74 -23.19 17.82
CA ASN A 192 9.70 -23.75 16.89
C ASN A 192 10.65 -22.65 16.34
N ILE A 193 11.95 -22.82 16.57
CA ILE A 193 13.00 -21.85 16.21
C ILE A 193 13.01 -21.55 14.70
N ASP A 194 12.92 -22.57 13.85
CA ASP A 194 12.96 -22.39 12.39
C ASP A 194 11.69 -21.70 11.88
N ALA A 195 10.52 -22.01 12.47
CA ALA A 195 9.27 -21.32 12.16
C ALA A 195 9.34 -19.83 12.54
N PHE A 196 9.85 -19.50 13.73
CA PHE A 196 10.04 -18.12 14.17
C PHE A 196 11.05 -17.37 13.28
N PHE A 197 12.19 -17.99 12.97
CA PHE A 197 13.19 -17.42 12.06
C PHE A 197 12.64 -17.18 10.65
N ASN A 198 11.77 -18.06 10.15
CA ASN A 198 11.11 -17.88 8.85
C ASN A 198 10.07 -16.75 8.88
N LYS A 199 9.35 -16.54 9.99
CA LYS A 199 8.48 -15.37 10.17
C LYS A 199 9.29 -14.07 10.11
N ALA A 200 10.44 -14.01 10.80
CA ALA A 200 11.35 -12.86 10.76
C ALA A 200 11.82 -12.53 9.34
N LYS A 201 12.22 -13.55 8.56
CA LYS A 201 12.61 -13.39 7.15
C LYS A 201 11.45 -12.86 6.29
N LYS A 202 10.25 -13.40 6.48
CA LYS A 202 9.05 -12.98 5.74
C LYS A 202 8.72 -11.52 6.03
N GLU A 203 8.75 -11.14 7.31
CA GLU A 203 8.53 -9.77 7.78
C GLU A 203 9.54 -8.80 7.15
N PHE A 204 10.84 -9.10 7.26
CA PHE A 204 11.88 -8.27 6.65
C PHE A 204 11.75 -8.17 5.12
N THR A 205 11.39 -9.27 4.47
CA THR A 205 11.16 -9.27 3.01
C THR A 205 9.98 -8.36 2.64
N GLY A 206 8.90 -8.38 3.42
CA GLY A 206 7.76 -7.48 3.28
C GLY A 206 8.17 -6.02 3.45
N PHE A 207 8.89 -5.72 4.53
CA PHE A 207 9.45 -4.39 4.82
C PHE A 207 10.29 -3.84 3.65
N ILE A 208 11.23 -4.61 3.10
CA ILE A 208 12.06 -4.17 1.97
C ILE A 208 11.23 -3.91 0.73
N LYS A 209 10.25 -4.78 0.41
CA LYS A 209 9.37 -4.60 -0.74
C LYS A 209 8.53 -3.32 -0.61
N ASN A 210 7.92 -3.12 0.55
CA ASN A 210 7.10 -1.94 0.84
C ASN A 210 7.95 -0.67 0.80
N SER A 211 9.15 -0.71 1.36
CA SER A 211 10.06 0.44 1.39
C SER A 211 10.48 0.90 -0.01
N ILE A 212 10.65 -0.02 -0.96
CA ILE A 212 11.00 0.32 -2.35
C ILE A 212 9.85 1.09 -3.06
N VAL A 213 8.60 0.87 -2.65
CA VAL A 213 7.42 1.49 -3.27
C VAL A 213 6.79 2.60 -2.43
N ALA A 214 7.26 2.85 -1.20
CA ALA A 214 6.61 3.76 -0.26
C ALA A 214 6.50 5.21 -0.78
N ASN A 215 7.51 5.68 -1.52
CA ASN A 215 7.49 7.00 -2.16
C ASN A 215 6.87 7.00 -3.57
N LYS A 216 6.39 5.86 -4.09
CA LYS A 216 5.65 5.89 -5.35
C LYS A 216 4.29 6.52 -5.08
N PRO A 217 3.91 7.59 -5.80
CA PRO A 217 2.57 8.11 -5.69
C PRO A 217 1.60 6.96 -5.92
N PHE A 218 0.66 6.80 -4.99
CA PHE A 218 -0.44 5.90 -5.22
C PHE A 218 -1.12 6.38 -6.51
N ASP A 219 -1.30 5.48 -7.46
CA ASP A 219 -2.01 5.82 -8.68
C ASP A 219 -3.48 5.96 -8.33
N LEU A 220 -3.85 7.18 -7.95
CA LEU A 220 -5.23 7.52 -7.65
C LEU A 220 -6.11 7.24 -8.86
N SER A 221 -5.61 7.15 -10.09
CA SER A 221 -6.42 6.70 -11.21
C SER A 221 -6.99 5.32 -10.96
N ASN A 222 -6.28 4.32 -10.41
CA ASN A 222 -6.93 3.01 -10.14
C ASN A 222 -8.04 3.04 -9.06
N VAL A 223 -8.13 4.09 -8.25
CA VAL A 223 -9.15 4.27 -7.20
C VAL A 223 -10.23 5.28 -7.60
N LEU A 224 -9.84 6.31 -8.35
CA LEU A 224 -10.66 7.36 -8.93
C LEU A 224 -11.04 7.05 -10.38
N ASP A 225 -10.66 5.89 -10.91
CA ASP A 225 -10.91 5.49 -12.28
C ASP A 225 -12.41 5.51 -12.41
N MET A 226 -12.84 6.55 -13.13
CA MET A 226 -14.16 6.91 -13.60
C MET A 226 -14.69 5.75 -14.45
N ASN A 227 -14.90 4.63 -13.80
CA ASN A 227 -15.63 3.51 -14.31
C ASN A 227 -17.08 3.97 -14.23
N VAL A 228 -17.84 3.93 -15.33
CA VAL A 228 -19.30 4.24 -15.36
C VAL A 228 -20.03 3.61 -14.15
N ASN A 229 -19.51 2.48 -13.69
CA ASN A 229 -19.81 1.77 -12.46
C ASN A 229 -19.83 2.62 -11.16
N ILE A 230 -18.98 3.64 -10.99
CA ILE A 230 -18.93 4.52 -9.81
C ILE A 230 -20.06 5.55 -9.88
N GLU A 231 -20.29 6.20 -11.03
CA GLU A 231 -21.46 7.07 -11.22
C GLU A 231 -22.77 6.28 -10.98
N LEU A 232 -22.83 5.04 -11.49
CA LEU A 232 -23.94 4.10 -11.23
C LEU A 232 -24.08 3.70 -9.75
N LEU A 233 -23.04 3.80 -8.93
CA LEU A 233 -23.13 3.50 -7.50
C LEU A 233 -23.42 4.73 -6.64
N PHE A 234 -22.94 5.91 -7.02
CA PHE A 234 -22.98 7.10 -6.17
C PHE A 234 -23.89 8.23 -6.68
N ASP A 235 -24.01 8.43 -7.99
CA ASP A 235 -24.71 9.59 -8.57
C ASP A 235 -26.14 9.25 -9.05
N SER A 236 -26.38 8.02 -9.50
CA SER A 236 -27.70 7.55 -9.98
C SER A 236 -28.72 7.31 -8.85
N LYS A 237 -29.23 8.36 -8.21
CA LYS A 237 -30.24 8.17 -7.14
C LYS A 237 -31.53 7.57 -7.67
N ALA A 238 -31.99 6.47 -7.07
CA ALA A 238 -33.29 5.91 -7.40
C ALA A 238 -34.41 6.77 -6.79
N ASN A 239 -35.07 7.58 -7.61
CA ASN A 239 -36.10 8.52 -7.18
C ASN A 239 -37.35 8.48 -8.07
N THR A 240 -37.95 7.31 -8.16
CA THR A 240 -39.21 7.09 -8.88
C THR A 240 -40.42 7.16 -7.93
N LYS A 241 -41.66 7.16 -8.46
CA LYS A 241 -42.88 7.01 -7.65
C LYS A 241 -42.97 5.66 -6.90
N ASP A 242 -42.23 4.61 -7.32
CA ASP A 242 -42.18 3.33 -6.61
C ASP A 242 -41.10 3.32 -5.51
N LYS A 243 -41.51 3.58 -4.28
CA LYS A 243 -40.62 3.60 -3.10
C LYS A 243 -39.92 2.27 -2.84
N GLU A 244 -40.55 1.14 -3.17
CA GLU A 244 -39.95 -0.18 -2.94
C GLU A 244 -38.86 -0.46 -3.98
N LEU A 245 -39.08 -0.07 -5.23
CA LEU A 245 -38.04 -0.10 -6.27
C LEU A 245 -36.83 0.73 -5.85
N ASN A 246 -37.06 1.96 -5.40
CA ASN A 246 -35.97 2.84 -4.95
C ASN A 246 -35.17 2.22 -3.81
N LYS A 247 -35.87 1.65 -2.81
CA LYS A 247 -35.24 0.99 -1.66
C LYS A 247 -34.38 -0.20 -2.09
N LEU A 248 -34.87 -1.07 -2.98
CA LEU A 248 -34.12 -2.24 -3.45
C LEU A 248 -32.83 -1.83 -4.18
N ILE A 249 -32.85 -0.74 -4.95
CA ILE A 249 -31.69 -0.23 -5.68
C ILE A 249 -30.66 0.35 -4.72
N GLU A 250 -31.07 1.16 -3.74
CA GLU A 250 -30.14 1.73 -2.77
C GLU A 250 -29.56 0.65 -1.83
N GLU A 251 -30.37 -0.29 -1.33
CA GLU A 251 -29.87 -1.43 -0.54
C GLU A 251 -28.86 -2.28 -1.33
N SER A 252 -29.12 -2.50 -2.62
CA SER A 252 -28.20 -3.20 -3.52
C SER A 252 -26.83 -2.51 -3.59
N LYS A 253 -26.81 -1.18 -3.81
CA LYS A 253 -25.59 -0.38 -3.88
C LYS A 253 -24.81 -0.40 -2.57
N GLU A 254 -25.47 -0.18 -1.44
CA GLU A 254 -24.86 -0.19 -0.12
C GLU A 254 -24.17 -1.53 0.20
N ARG A 255 -24.86 -2.64 -0.08
CA ARG A 255 -24.32 -3.99 0.13
C ARG A 255 -23.14 -4.27 -0.79
N PHE A 256 -23.24 -3.87 -2.05
CA PHE A 256 -22.17 -4.04 -3.03
C PHE A 256 -20.90 -3.24 -2.64
N LEU A 257 -21.07 -2.01 -2.15
CA LEU A 257 -19.99 -1.15 -1.64
C LEU A 257 -19.37 -1.69 -0.34
N SER A 258 -20.17 -2.30 0.54
CA SER A 258 -19.73 -2.92 1.79
C SER A 258 -19.04 -4.29 1.60
N ASN A 259 -18.68 -4.64 0.36
CA ASN A 259 -18.08 -5.91 -0.04
C ASN A 259 -18.97 -7.15 0.16
N ASP A 260 -20.27 -6.97 0.39
CA ASP A 260 -21.29 -8.02 0.44
C ASP A 260 -21.95 -8.19 -0.95
N LYS A 261 -21.12 -8.53 -1.94
CA LYS A 261 -21.46 -8.42 -3.37
C LYS A 261 -22.55 -9.37 -3.83
N GLN A 262 -22.63 -10.56 -3.23
CA GLN A 262 -23.65 -11.55 -3.57
C GLN A 262 -25.03 -11.04 -3.16
N VAL A 263 -25.16 -10.51 -1.95
CA VAL A 263 -26.41 -9.94 -1.44
C VAL A 263 -26.77 -8.68 -2.21
N GLY A 264 -25.79 -7.83 -2.53
CA GLY A 264 -26.01 -6.68 -3.41
C GLY A 264 -26.60 -7.08 -4.77
N LEU A 265 -26.04 -8.12 -5.40
CA LEU A 265 -26.56 -8.64 -6.66
C LEU A 265 -27.97 -9.23 -6.55
N GLU A 266 -28.28 -9.94 -5.46
CA GLU A 266 -29.62 -10.45 -5.17
C GLU A 266 -30.65 -9.31 -5.08
N LYS A 267 -30.33 -8.23 -4.35
CA LYS A 267 -31.18 -7.05 -4.25
C LYS A 267 -31.36 -6.32 -5.58
N LEU A 268 -30.30 -6.22 -6.38
CA LEU A 268 -30.39 -5.63 -7.71
C LEU A 268 -31.33 -6.42 -8.63
N TRP A 269 -31.29 -7.75 -8.51
CA TRP A 269 -32.18 -8.63 -9.25
C TRP A 269 -33.64 -8.45 -8.85
N ASP A 270 -33.93 -8.35 -7.55
CA ASP A 270 -35.29 -8.06 -7.07
C ASP A 270 -35.78 -6.69 -7.59
N ALA A 271 -34.90 -5.68 -7.64
CA ALA A 271 -35.20 -4.38 -8.25
C ALA A 271 -35.52 -4.51 -9.75
N PHE A 272 -34.76 -5.30 -10.50
CA PHE A 272 -35.02 -5.58 -11.92
C PHE A 272 -36.38 -6.26 -12.13
N GLU A 273 -36.74 -7.25 -11.31
CA GLU A 273 -38.06 -7.89 -11.36
C GLU A 273 -39.19 -6.92 -11.04
N ARG A 274 -38.97 -6.01 -10.07
CA ARG A 274 -39.93 -4.97 -9.70
C ARG A 274 -40.13 -3.96 -10.83
N LEU A 275 -39.05 -3.50 -11.45
CA LEU A 275 -39.04 -2.57 -12.58
C LEU A 275 -39.88 -3.08 -13.76
N LYS A 276 -39.82 -4.38 -14.08
CA LYS A 276 -40.67 -5.00 -15.12
C LYS A 276 -42.18 -4.87 -14.84
N THR A 277 -42.56 -4.55 -13.61
CA THR A 277 -43.95 -4.36 -13.18
C THR A 277 -44.28 -2.91 -12.78
N TYR A 278 -43.43 -1.95 -13.14
CA TYR A 278 -43.55 -0.55 -12.71
C TYR A 278 -44.92 0.08 -13.03
N PHE A 279 -45.43 -0.10 -14.24
CA PHE A 279 -46.67 0.53 -14.72
C PHE A 279 -47.94 -0.27 -14.44
N ASP A 280 -47.85 -1.47 -13.87
CA ASP A 280 -49.03 -2.31 -13.68
C ASP A 280 -48.94 -3.22 -12.45
N SER A 281 -50.02 -3.23 -11.66
CA SER A 281 -50.11 -3.97 -10.39
C SER A 281 -50.34 -5.47 -10.61
N GLY A 282 -49.32 -6.14 -11.13
CA GLY A 282 -49.14 -7.59 -11.06
C GLY A 282 -49.91 -8.46 -12.07
N LYS A 283 -50.91 -7.95 -12.79
CA LYS A 283 -51.76 -8.79 -13.67
C LYS A 283 -51.40 -8.75 -15.17
N LYS A 284 -50.64 -7.77 -15.65
CA LYS A 284 -50.22 -7.68 -17.07
C LYS A 284 -48.74 -7.29 -17.22
N LYS A 285 -47.85 -8.12 -16.66
CA LYS A 285 -46.38 -7.93 -16.74
C LYS A 285 -45.88 -7.59 -18.15
N LYS A 286 -46.44 -8.25 -19.17
CA LYS A 286 -46.08 -8.02 -20.57
C LYS A 286 -46.37 -6.59 -21.04
N GLN A 287 -47.53 -6.03 -20.68
CA GLN A 287 -47.92 -4.67 -21.06
C GLN A 287 -47.12 -3.60 -20.31
N SER A 288 -46.74 -3.87 -19.05
CA SER A 288 -45.86 -2.98 -18.28
C SER A 288 -44.45 -2.90 -18.90
N VAL A 289 -43.89 -4.05 -19.28
CA VAL A 289 -42.57 -4.09 -19.95
C VAL A 289 -42.64 -3.43 -21.32
N GLU A 290 -43.67 -3.70 -22.13
CA GLU A 290 -43.87 -3.04 -23.43
C GLU A 290 -43.92 -1.51 -23.32
N LYS A 291 -44.54 -0.96 -22.25
CA LYS A 291 -44.53 0.49 -21.99
C LYS A 291 -43.15 1.03 -21.66
N VAL A 292 -42.40 0.34 -20.79
CA VAL A 292 -41.01 0.72 -20.46
C VAL A 292 -40.14 0.70 -21.72
N LEU A 293 -40.22 -0.39 -22.50
CA LEU A 293 -39.45 -0.57 -23.74
C LEU A 293 -39.74 0.53 -24.75
N LYS A 294 -41.02 0.79 -25.03
CA LYS A 294 -41.41 1.83 -26.00
C LYS A 294 -40.88 3.22 -25.59
N ARG A 295 -40.77 3.51 -24.29
CA ARG A 295 -40.28 4.80 -23.79
C ARG A 295 -38.76 4.92 -23.92
N ILE A 296 -38.02 3.94 -23.41
CA ILE A 296 -36.54 3.96 -23.47
C ILE A 296 -36.02 3.81 -24.91
N SER A 297 -36.86 3.34 -25.84
CA SER A 297 -36.56 3.18 -27.26
C SER A 297 -37.14 4.27 -28.16
N GLU A 298 -37.60 5.41 -27.62
CA GLU A 298 -38.18 6.50 -28.43
C GLU A 298 -37.24 6.97 -29.58
N ASN A 299 -35.92 6.94 -29.35
CA ASN A 299 -34.89 7.26 -30.33
C ASN A 299 -33.82 6.16 -30.45
N PHE A 300 -34.18 4.91 -30.15
CA PHE A 300 -33.23 3.78 -30.11
C PHE A 300 -33.89 2.48 -30.57
N ASP A 301 -33.08 1.45 -30.88
CA ASP A 301 -33.58 0.15 -31.31
C ASP A 301 -34.32 -0.58 -30.17
N GLU A 302 -35.64 -0.73 -30.33
CA GLU A 302 -36.52 -1.45 -29.39
C GLU A 302 -36.18 -2.94 -29.31
N GLU A 303 -35.84 -3.57 -30.43
CA GLU A 303 -35.51 -5.00 -30.47
C GLU A 303 -34.21 -5.27 -29.70
N PHE A 304 -33.23 -4.37 -29.80
CA PHE A 304 -31.98 -4.46 -29.04
C PHE A 304 -32.24 -4.46 -27.54
N ILE A 305 -33.01 -3.49 -27.04
CA ILE A 305 -33.28 -3.36 -25.61
C ILE A 305 -34.17 -4.51 -25.11
N GLU A 306 -35.16 -4.94 -25.90
CA GLU A 306 -35.98 -6.10 -25.57
C GLU A 306 -35.12 -7.38 -25.44
N ASN A 307 -34.17 -7.58 -26.34
CA ASN A 307 -33.22 -8.68 -26.27
C ASN A 307 -32.31 -8.60 -25.03
N GLU A 308 -31.95 -7.40 -24.59
CA GLU A 308 -31.19 -7.21 -23.34
C GLU A 308 -32.00 -7.64 -22.10
N PHE A 309 -33.27 -7.21 -21.99
CA PHE A 309 -34.18 -7.67 -20.92
C PHE A 309 -34.35 -9.19 -20.91
N LYS A 310 -34.51 -9.82 -22.10
CA LYS A 310 -34.60 -11.29 -22.25
C LYS A 310 -33.31 -11.98 -21.79
N ASN A 311 -32.15 -11.45 -22.19
CA ASN A 311 -30.85 -12.00 -21.82
C ASN A 311 -30.59 -11.93 -20.31
N LEU A 312 -30.84 -10.78 -19.68
CA LEU A 312 -30.69 -10.65 -18.22
C LEU A 312 -31.65 -11.59 -17.48
N THR A 313 -32.90 -11.69 -17.94
CA THR A 313 -33.89 -12.66 -17.39
C THR A 313 -33.36 -14.10 -17.46
N LYS A 314 -32.78 -14.49 -18.60
CA LYS A 314 -32.19 -15.82 -18.80
C LYS A 314 -30.99 -16.07 -17.88
N ILE A 315 -30.15 -15.06 -17.65
CA ILE A 315 -28.99 -15.17 -16.75
C ILE A 315 -29.44 -15.44 -15.32
N GLY A 316 -30.37 -14.65 -14.74
CA GLY A 316 -30.81 -14.89 -13.36
C GLY A 316 -31.57 -16.20 -13.14
N ASN A 317 -32.15 -16.77 -14.20
CA ASN A 317 -32.76 -18.10 -14.13
C ASN A 317 -31.73 -19.25 -14.14
N ASN A 318 -30.56 -19.06 -14.74
CA ASN A 318 -29.57 -20.14 -14.94
C ASN A 318 -28.42 -20.14 -13.92
N TYR A 319 -28.16 -19.01 -13.26
CA TYR A 319 -27.07 -18.85 -12.31
C TYR A 319 -27.57 -18.63 -10.89
N ARG A 320 -26.76 -19.03 -9.89
CA ARG A 320 -27.05 -18.88 -8.46
C ARG A 320 -26.94 -17.42 -8.06
N ILE A 321 -28.02 -16.67 -8.25
CA ILE A 321 -28.15 -15.28 -7.80
C ILE A 321 -28.52 -15.27 -6.32
N ARG A 322 -29.53 -16.06 -5.93
CA ARG A 322 -29.92 -16.22 -4.53
C ARG A 322 -29.04 -17.26 -3.85
N HIS A 323 -28.64 -16.99 -2.61
CA HIS A 323 -27.72 -17.89 -1.90
C HIS A 323 -28.29 -19.30 -1.68
N HIS A 324 -29.61 -19.50 -1.70
CA HIS A 324 -30.23 -20.81 -1.47
C HIS A 324 -30.47 -21.65 -2.75
N GLU A 325 -30.20 -21.12 -3.95
CA GLU A 325 -30.39 -21.82 -5.23
C GLU A 325 -29.19 -22.74 -5.54
N THR A 326 -29.03 -23.82 -4.77
CA THR A 326 -27.87 -24.74 -4.84
C THR A 326 -27.82 -25.61 -6.10
N ASP A 327 -28.89 -25.64 -6.88
CA ASP A 327 -29.06 -26.37 -8.13
C ASP A 327 -28.54 -25.59 -9.36
N LYS A 328 -28.20 -24.31 -9.20
CA LYS A 328 -27.72 -23.43 -10.28
C LYS A 328 -26.20 -23.27 -10.29
N ALA A 329 -25.65 -22.89 -11.45
CA ALA A 329 -24.23 -22.64 -11.62
C ALA A 329 -23.77 -21.40 -10.82
N GLU A 330 -22.62 -21.50 -10.15
CA GLU A 330 -22.06 -20.42 -9.34
C GLU A 330 -21.32 -19.38 -10.22
N LEU A 331 -21.51 -18.09 -9.90
CA LEU A 331 -20.77 -17.00 -10.54
C LEU A 331 -19.46 -16.76 -9.80
N SER A 332 -18.34 -16.63 -10.53
CA SER A 332 -17.10 -16.16 -9.94
C SER A 332 -17.21 -14.70 -9.52
N SER A 333 -16.37 -14.24 -8.59
CA SER A 333 -16.38 -12.84 -8.13
C SER A 333 -16.20 -11.82 -9.27
N LYS A 334 -15.48 -12.18 -10.34
CA LYS A 334 -15.34 -11.32 -11.53
C LYS A 334 -16.64 -11.24 -12.32
N HIS A 335 -17.36 -12.35 -12.46
CA HIS A 335 -18.64 -12.40 -13.16
C HIS A 335 -19.76 -11.73 -12.37
N ILE A 336 -19.73 -11.77 -11.03
CA ILE A 336 -20.64 -11.00 -10.16
C ILE A 336 -20.51 -9.51 -10.45
N ASN A 337 -19.29 -8.97 -10.47
CA ASN A 337 -19.08 -7.56 -10.79
C ASN A 337 -19.61 -7.21 -12.19
N TYR A 338 -19.29 -8.02 -13.20
CA TYR A 338 -19.76 -7.81 -14.57
C TYR A 338 -21.30 -7.78 -14.65
N PHE A 339 -21.97 -8.78 -14.07
CA PHE A 339 -23.41 -8.91 -14.15
C PHE A 339 -24.13 -7.81 -13.37
N PHE A 340 -23.61 -7.46 -12.19
CA PHE A 340 -24.12 -6.34 -11.39
C PHE A 340 -24.14 -5.04 -12.19
N PHE A 341 -22.99 -4.64 -12.76
CA PHE A 341 -22.92 -3.38 -13.48
C PHE A 341 -23.69 -3.39 -14.79
N ARG A 342 -23.70 -4.50 -15.52
CA ARG A 342 -24.52 -4.66 -16.73
C ARG A 342 -26.01 -4.42 -16.43
N MET A 343 -26.52 -5.02 -15.35
CA MET A 343 -27.91 -4.85 -14.94
C MET A 343 -28.19 -3.44 -14.38
N MET A 344 -27.26 -2.89 -13.61
CA MET A 344 -27.38 -1.54 -13.06
C MET A 344 -27.43 -0.48 -14.15
N SER A 345 -26.63 -0.61 -15.22
CA SER A 345 -26.68 0.31 -16.37
C SER A 345 -28.04 0.31 -17.07
N LEU A 346 -28.66 -0.86 -17.22
CA LEU A 346 -30.00 -0.95 -17.82
C LEU A 346 -31.07 -0.35 -16.90
N ILE A 347 -31.00 -0.63 -15.59
CA ILE A 347 -31.92 -0.06 -14.62
C ILE A 347 -31.81 1.46 -14.63
N ASP A 348 -30.59 2.00 -14.54
CA ASP A 348 -30.33 3.44 -14.54
C ASP A 348 -30.92 4.13 -15.78
N LEU A 349 -30.70 3.56 -16.97
CA LEU A 349 -31.35 4.04 -18.20
C LEU A 349 -32.87 4.10 -18.04
N CYS A 350 -33.50 3.05 -17.50
CA CYS A 350 -34.94 3.05 -17.26
C CYS A 350 -35.36 4.14 -16.28
N LEU A 351 -34.62 4.36 -15.19
CA LEU A 351 -34.91 5.39 -14.20
C LEU A 351 -34.85 6.79 -14.81
N MET A 352 -33.87 7.08 -15.66
CA MET A 352 -33.73 8.38 -16.33
C MET A 352 -35.02 8.72 -17.12
N TYR A 353 -35.50 7.79 -17.93
CA TYR A 353 -36.73 7.98 -18.73
C TYR A 353 -38.01 8.03 -17.89
N LEU A 354 -38.08 7.26 -16.80
CA LEU A 354 -39.23 7.30 -15.88
C LEU A 354 -39.31 8.64 -15.14
N ASN A 355 -38.17 9.16 -14.68
CA ASN A 355 -38.10 10.44 -13.98
C ASN A 355 -38.45 11.61 -14.92
N GLU A 356 -38.05 11.56 -16.20
CA GLU A 356 -38.47 12.55 -17.20
C GLU A 356 -39.99 12.59 -17.38
N GLU A 357 -40.65 11.43 -17.45
CA GLU A 357 -42.12 11.34 -17.59
C GLU A 357 -42.84 11.88 -16.36
N GLU A 358 -42.33 11.60 -15.15
CA GLU A 358 -42.91 12.11 -13.92
C GLU A 358 -42.81 13.63 -13.80
N ASN A 359 -41.70 14.23 -14.27
CA ASN A 359 -41.51 15.68 -14.28
C ASN A 359 -42.30 16.41 -15.39
N LEU A 360 -42.75 15.70 -16.43
CA LEU A 360 -43.60 16.24 -17.50
C LEU A 360 -45.10 16.14 -17.18
N GLY A 361 -45.46 15.36 -16.15
CA GLY A 361 -46.84 15.12 -15.72
C GLY A 361 -47.31 15.94 -14.51
N ASP A 362 -46.43 16.76 -13.93
CA ASP A 362 -46.72 17.83 -12.96
C ASP A 362 -46.71 19.19 -13.65
#